data_AF-A0A3B9Z2N8-F1
#
_entry.id   AF-A0A3B9Z2N8-F1
#
_cell.length_a   1.000
_cell.length_b   1.000
_cell.length_c   1.000
_cell.angle_alpha   90.00
_cell.angle_beta   90.00
_cell.angle_gamma   90.00
#
_symmetry.space_group_name_H-M   'P 1'
#
loop_
_entity.id
_entity.type
_entity.pdbx_description
1 polymer ?
#
loop_
_entity_poly.entity_id
_entity_poly.type
_entity_poly.pdbx_seq_one_letter_code
_entity_poly.pdbx_strand_id
1 'polypeptide(L)'
;MSVPTTPAQPVATSATGGHTSVLDTLRERGFLYQCSDEQGLEHALSRGPVTYYVGFDPTATSLHIGNLIQVMAMTHLQKAGHRP
;
A
#
# COMPACT_ATOMS: atom_id res chain seq x y z
N MET A 1 -28.62 8.09 7.15
CA MET A 1 -27.20 8.46 7.33
C MET A 1 -26.44 7.91 6.14
N SER A 2 -26.10 8.77 5.19
CA SER A 2 -25.49 8.39 3.91
C SER A 2 -23.99 8.24 4.10
N VAL A 3 -23.48 7.01 3.97
CA VAL A 3 -22.04 6.77 3.80
C VAL A 3 -21.59 7.43 2.50
N PRO A 4 -20.51 8.22 2.49
CA PRO A 4 -19.91 8.68 1.25
C PRO A 4 -19.29 7.45 0.56
N THR A 5 -19.96 6.95 -0.47
CA THR A 5 -19.38 5.99 -1.41
C THR A 5 -18.28 6.70 -2.17
N THR A 6 -17.02 6.53 -1.75
CA THR A 6 -15.88 6.96 -2.54
C THR A 6 -15.98 6.29 -3.91
N PRO A 7 -15.93 7.04 -5.02
CA PRO A 7 -15.92 6.43 -6.34
C PRO A 7 -14.65 5.58 -6.46
N ALA A 8 -14.84 4.28 -6.71
CA ALA A 8 -13.78 3.38 -7.08
C ALA A 8 -13.05 3.97 -8.29
N GLN A 9 -11.81 4.41 -8.10
CA GLN A 9 -11.01 4.89 -9.21
C GLN A 9 -10.79 3.75 -10.20
N PRO A 10 -10.84 4.02 -11.52
CA PRO A 10 -10.68 3.00 -12.52
C PRO A 10 -9.30 2.34 -12.40
N VAL A 11 -9.29 1.02 -12.23
CA VAL A 11 -8.06 0.22 -12.31
C VAL A 11 -7.49 0.35 -13.72
N ALA A 12 -6.48 1.20 -13.86
CA ALA A 12 -5.74 1.35 -15.11
C ALA A 12 -4.93 0.07 -15.34
N THR A 13 -5.48 -0.85 -16.12
CA THR A 13 -4.72 -1.96 -16.70
C THR A 13 -3.94 -1.43 -17.89
N SER A 14 -2.65 -1.18 -17.69
CA SER A 14 -1.67 -1.06 -18.77
C SER A 14 -0.62 -2.15 -18.59
N ALA A 15 -0.63 -3.10 -19.54
CA ALA A 15 0.31 -4.21 -19.63
C ALA A 15 1.67 -3.74 -20.21
N THR A 16 2.79 -4.26 -19.69
CA THR A 16 3.99 -4.74 -20.43
C THR A 16 4.97 -5.36 -19.41
N GLY A 17 5.49 -6.55 -19.70
CA GLY A 17 6.19 -7.42 -18.74
C GLY A 17 7.59 -6.98 -18.29
N GLY A 18 8.04 -7.61 -17.20
CA GLY A 18 9.45 -7.64 -16.79
C GLY A 18 9.83 -6.88 -15.52
N HIS A 19 9.00 -6.98 -14.46
CA HIS A 19 9.24 -6.77 -13.01
C HIS A 19 8.04 -6.02 -12.43
N THR A 20 7.16 -6.71 -11.71
CA THR A 20 6.04 -6.06 -11.00
C THR A 20 6.63 -5.21 -9.88
N SER A 21 6.47 -3.88 -9.96
CA SER A 21 6.85 -2.98 -8.88
C SER A 21 6.09 -3.36 -7.61
N VAL A 22 6.67 -3.10 -6.44
CA VAL A 22 5.94 -3.32 -5.18
C VAL A 22 4.66 -2.49 -5.14
N LEU A 23 4.67 -1.31 -5.77
CA LEU A 23 3.50 -0.44 -5.87
C LEU A 23 2.39 -1.08 -6.71
N ASP A 24 2.74 -1.76 -7.80
CA ASP A 24 1.78 -2.49 -8.63
C ASP A 24 1.21 -3.70 -7.87
N THR A 25 2.06 -4.43 -7.14
CA THR A 25 1.60 -5.53 -6.28
C THR A 25 0.59 -5.05 -5.24
N LEU A 26 0.84 -3.88 -4.63
CA LEU A 26 -0.08 -3.28 -3.66
C LEU A 26 -1.38 -2.83 -4.33
N ARG A 27 -1.33 -2.31 -5.56
CA ARG A 27 -2.51 -1.89 -6.33
C ARG A 27 -3.36 -3.08 -6.76
N GLU A 28 -2.76 -4.10 -7.36
CA GLU A 28 -3.43 -5.33 -7.82
C GLU A 28 -4.11 -6.08 -6.68
N ARG A 29 -3.51 -6.07 -5.48
CA ARG A 29 -4.08 -6.71 -4.28
C ARG A 29 -5.08 -5.85 -3.53
N GLY A 30 -5.29 -4.61 -3.94
CA GLY A 30 -6.24 -3.68 -3.31
C GLY A 30 -5.77 -3.07 -1.98
N PHE A 31 -4.46 -2.98 -1.74
CA PHE A 31 -3.89 -2.30 -0.57
C PHE A 31 -3.74 -0.78 -0.77
N LEU A 32 -3.72 -0.32 -2.02
CA LEU A 32 -3.61 1.11 -2.34
C LEU A 32 -5.01 1.73 -2.46
N TYR A 33 -5.30 2.72 -1.62
CA TYR A 33 -6.55 3.49 -1.68
C TYR A 33 -6.31 4.95 -2.05
N GLN A 34 -5.41 5.63 -1.35
CA GLN A 34 -5.01 7.01 -1.62
C GLN A 34 -3.50 7.15 -1.51
N CYS A 35 -2.92 7.96 -2.39
CA CYS A 35 -1.49 8.29 -2.40
C CYS A 35 -1.33 9.80 -2.57
N SER A 36 -0.41 10.40 -1.80
CA SER A 36 -0.16 11.86 -1.88
C SER A 36 0.60 12.25 -3.13
N ASP A 37 1.59 11.45 -3.54
CA ASP A 37 2.40 11.63 -4.73
C ASP A 37 2.79 10.26 -5.27
N GLU A 38 2.05 9.78 -6.26
CA GLU A 38 2.22 8.45 -6.82
C GLU A 38 3.52 8.33 -7.64
N GLN A 39 3.86 9.37 -8.41
CA GLN A 39 5.07 9.40 -9.22
C GLN A 39 6.32 9.47 -8.36
N GLY A 40 6.30 10.32 -7.32
CA GLY A 40 7.39 10.40 -6.35
C GLY A 40 7.59 9.10 -5.58
N LEU A 41 6.50 8.42 -5.22
CA LEU A 41 6.55 7.13 -4.53
C LEU A 41 7.14 6.03 -5.43
N GLU A 42 6.69 5.91 -6.67
CA GLU A 42 7.24 4.95 -7.64
C GLU A 42 8.73 5.18 -7.89
N HIS A 43 9.14 6.45 -8.02
CA HIS A 43 10.54 6.81 -8.19
C HIS A 43 11.36 6.54 -6.91
N ALA A 44 10.80 6.71 -5.72
CA ALA A 44 11.47 6.37 -4.47
C ALA A 44 11.67 4.86 -4.32
N LEU A 45 10.62 4.07 -4.60
CA LEU A 45 10.65 2.61 -4.48
C LEU A 45 11.57 1.94 -5.52
N SER A 46 11.72 2.54 -6.70
CA SER A 46 12.65 2.04 -7.75
C SER A 46 14.12 2.40 -7.51
N ARG A 47 14.42 3.45 -6.75
CA ARG A 47 15.81 3.87 -6.45
C ARG A 47 16.51 3.02 -5.40
N GLY A 48 15.79 2.25 -4.59
CA GLY A 48 16.37 1.35 -3.60
C GLY A 48 15.50 1.13 -2.37
N PRO A 49 16.07 0.56 -1.29
CA PRO A 49 15.34 0.34 -0.04
C PRO A 49 14.86 1.67 0.55
N VAL A 50 13.58 1.72 0.91
CA VAL A 50 12.95 2.88 1.54
C VAL A 50 12.56 2.47 2.95
N THR A 51 12.75 3.37 3.92
CA THR A 51 12.23 3.17 5.27
C THR A 51 10.79 3.67 5.34
N TYR A 52 9.88 2.84 5.83
CA TYR A 52 8.47 3.17 5.99
C TYR A 52 8.02 2.89 7.42
N TYR A 53 6.90 3.49 7.84
CA TYR A 53 6.30 3.21 9.14
C TYR A 53 4.78 3.19 9.05
N VAL A 54 4.13 2.45 9.94
CA VAL A 54 2.68 2.50 10.15
C VAL A 54 2.43 2.74 11.63
N GLY A 55 1.65 3.77 11.94
CA GLY A 55 1.22 4.05 13.30
C GLY A 55 0.00 3.22 13.69
N PHE A 56 0.06 2.58 14.86
CA PHE A 56 -1.11 1.99 15.51
C PHE A 56 -1.40 2.75 16.79
N ASP A 57 -2.61 3.29 16.92
CA ASP A 57 -3.06 3.98 18.13
C ASP A 57 -3.62 2.96 19.14
N PRO A 58 -3.12 2.90 20.39
CA PRO A 58 -3.52 1.88 21.37
C PRO A 58 -4.91 2.15 21.98
N THR A 59 -5.94 2.12 21.14
CA THR A 59 -7.35 2.36 21.52
C THR A 59 -8.02 1.15 22.18
N ALA A 60 -7.40 -0.03 22.11
CA ALA A 60 -7.89 -1.28 22.67
C ALA A 60 -6.75 -2.09 23.31
N THR A 61 -7.11 -3.10 24.09
CA THR A 61 -6.16 -4.01 24.75
C THR A 61 -5.38 -4.91 23.79
N SER A 62 -5.82 -5.01 22.53
CA SER A 62 -5.17 -5.80 21.48
C SER A 62 -5.49 -5.27 20.09
N LEU A 63 -4.64 -5.60 19.11
CA LEU A 63 -4.98 -5.42 17.69
C LEU A 63 -6.08 -6.39 17.28
N HIS A 64 -7.06 -5.90 16.53
CA HIS A 64 -8.11 -6.71 15.90
C HIS A 64 -7.86 -6.84 14.38
N ILE A 65 -8.69 -7.65 13.71
CA ILE A 65 -8.58 -7.98 12.27
C ILE A 65 -8.51 -6.77 11.34
N GLY A 66 -9.06 -5.61 11.73
CA GLY A 66 -9.00 -4.38 10.93
C GLY A 66 -7.57 -3.87 10.73
N ASN A 67 -6.69 -4.12 11.71
CA ASN A 67 -5.28 -3.75 11.63
C ASN A 67 -4.48 -4.66 10.67
N LEU A 68 -5.01 -5.84 10.34
CA LEU A 68 -4.33 -6.81 9.50
C LEU A 68 -4.06 -6.27 8.10
N ILE A 69 -4.95 -5.43 7.55
CA ILE A 69 -4.78 -4.84 6.21
C ILE A 69 -3.46 -4.06 6.13
N GLN A 70 -3.19 -3.22 7.14
CA GLN A 70 -1.96 -2.44 7.21
C GLN A 70 -0.73 -3.33 7.40
N VAL A 71 -0.82 -4.34 8.27
CA VAL A 71 0.26 -5.32 8.50
C VAL A 71 0.61 -6.11 7.23
N MET A 72 -0.40 -6.50 6.45
CA MET A 72 -0.20 -7.22 5.20
C MET A 72 0.45 -6.32 4.13
N ALA A 73 0.03 -5.06 4.02
CA ALA A 73 0.69 -4.10 3.14
C ALA A 73 2.18 -3.91 3.50
N MET A 74 2.49 -3.75 4.79
CA MET A 74 3.87 -3.72 5.28
C MET A 74 4.65 -4.99 4.95
N THR A 75 4.01 -6.16 5.04
CA THR A 75 4.65 -7.44 4.70
C THR A 75 5.05 -7.50 3.22
N HIS A 76 4.22 -6.94 2.32
CA HIS A 76 4.56 -6.84 0.90
C HIS A 76 5.75 -5.90 0.65
N LEU A 77 5.78 -4.76 1.33
CA LEU A 77 6.92 -3.83 1.28
C LEU A 77 8.21 -4.47 1.81
N GLN A 78 8.13 -5.19 2.93
CA GLN A 78 9.29 -5.88 3.50
C GLN A 78 9.83 -6.98 2.57
N LYS A 79 8.93 -7.76 1.95
CA LYS A 79 9.29 -8.80 0.98
C LYS A 79 9.94 -8.24 -0.28
N ALA A 80 9.61 -7.00 -0.66
CA ALA A 80 10.27 -6.29 -1.75
C ALA A 80 11.62 -5.66 -1.34
N GLY A 81 12.06 -5.84 -0.10
CA GLY A 81 13.36 -5.37 0.40
C GLY A 81 13.35 -3.99 1.04
N HIS A 82 12.17 -3.39 1.24
CA HIS A 82 12.03 -2.14 1.99
C HIS A 82 12.09 -2.41 3.50
N ARG A 83 12.38 -1.37 4.28
CA ARG A 83 12.60 -1.48 5.72
C ARG A 83 11.42 -0.87 6.51
N PRO A 84 10.73 -1.65 7.36
CA PRO A 84 9.78 -1.11 8.32
C PRO A 84 10.47 -0.34 9.46
#